data_AF-A0A7C6YH60-F1
#
_entry.id   AF-A0A7C6YH60-F1
#
_cell.length_a   1.000
_cell.length_b   1.000
_cell.length_c   1.000
_cell.angle_alpha   90.00
_cell.angle_beta   90.00
_cell.angle_gamma   90.00
#
_symmetry.space_group_name_H-M   'P 1'
#
loop_
_entity.id
_entity.type
_entity.pdbx_description
1 polymer ?
#
loop_
_entity_poly.entity_id
_entity_poly.type
_entity_poly.pdbx_seq_one_letter_code
_entity_poly.pdbx_strand_id
1 'polypeptide(L)' 'MSNFELVLFDLDGTLTDSQEGIVNSIRYALDQLGLPARDHHELASFIGPPLL' A
#
# COMPACT_ATOMS: atom_id res chain seq x y z
N MET A 1 6.84 -20.72 -24.59
CA MET A 1 6.09 -19.78 -23.73
C MET A 1 4.62 -20.08 -23.96
N SER A 2 3.84 -20.24 -22.90
CA SER A 2 2.38 -20.38 -23.02
C SER A 2 1.80 -19.08 -23.58
N ASN A 3 0.82 -19.19 -24.47
CA ASN A 3 0.15 -18.01 -25.03
C ASN A 3 -0.90 -17.56 -24.00
N PHE A 4 -0.63 -16.47 -23.29
CA PHE A 4 -1.56 -15.90 -22.33
C PHE A 4 -2.49 -14.91 -23.04
N GLU A 5 -3.80 -15.12 -22.95
CA GLU A 5 -4.79 -14.22 -23.55
C GLU A 5 -5.03 -12.96 -22.70
N LEU A 6 -4.74 -13.03 -21.40
CA LEU A 6 -4.89 -11.93 -20.45
C LEU A 6 -3.87 -12.03 -19.33
N VAL A 7 -3.31 -10.88 -18.95
CA VAL A 7 -2.49 -10.72 -17.74
C VAL A 7 -3.04 -9.54 -16.95
N LEU A 8 -3.33 -9.77 -15.68
CA LEU A 8 -3.80 -8.76 -14.74
C LEU A 8 -2.64 -8.39 -13.82
N PHE A 9 -2.52 -7.10 -13.52
CA PHE A 9 -1.52 -6.58 -12.60
C PHE A 9 -2.23 -5.84 -11.47
N ASP A 10 -1.78 -6.08 -10.25
CA ASP A 10 -2.03 -5.15 -9.16
C ASP A 10 -1.22 -3.86 -9.38
N LEU A 11 -1.55 -2.79 -8.67
CA LEU A 11 -0.85 -1.52 -8.77
C LEU A 11 0.21 -1.41 -7.67
N ASP A 12 -0.25 -1.25 -6.43
CA ASP A 12 0.61 -0.98 -5.28
C ASP A 12 1.44 -2.21 -4.92
N GLY A 13 2.75 -2.08 -4.88
CA GLY A 13 3.66 -3.20 -4.63
C GLY A 13 3.87 -4.16 -5.81
N THR A 14 3.16 -3.97 -6.94
CA THR A 14 3.36 -4.74 -8.18
C THR A 14 3.92 -3.88 -9.31
N LEU A 15 3.22 -2.80 -9.68
CA LEU A 15 3.67 -1.87 -10.72
C LEU A 15 4.39 -0.65 -10.12
N THR A 16 4.07 -0.27 -8.87
CA THR A 16 4.62 0.92 -8.22
C THR A 16 5.08 0.65 -6.80
N ASP A 17 6.22 1.25 -6.41
CA ASP A 17 6.63 1.37 -5.01
C ASP A 17 5.98 2.60 -4.37
N SER A 18 4.73 2.45 -3.95
CA SER A 18 3.86 3.54 -3.44
C SER A 18 3.84 3.63 -1.91
N GLN A 19 4.66 2.84 -1.21
CA GLN A 19 4.60 2.70 0.25
C GLN A 19 4.74 4.02 1.00
N GLU A 20 5.71 4.84 0.61
CA GLU A 20 5.97 6.12 1.27
C GLU A 20 4.74 7.05 1.23
N GLY A 21 4.11 7.16 0.06
CA GLY A 21 2.94 8.01 -0.16
C GLY A 21 1.73 7.54 0.63
N ILE A 22 1.47 6.23 0.65
CA ILE A 22 0.36 5.64 1.41
C ILE A 22 0.55 5.88 2.91
N VAL A 23 1.73 5.57 3.43
CA VAL A 23 2.04 5.76 4.86
C VAL A 23 1.91 7.22 5.28
N ASN A 24 2.43 8.15 4.49
CA ASN A 24 2.34 9.58 4.80
C ASN A 24 0.90 10.08 4.79
N SER A 25 0.08 9.58 3.86
CA SER A 25 -1.36 9.89 3.80
C SER A 25 -2.10 9.40 5.04
N ILE A 26 -1.80 8.19 5.51
CA ILE A 26 -2.42 7.65 6.74
C ILE A 26 -1.98 8.44 7.97
N ARG A 27 -0.69 8.77 8.09
CA ARG A 27 -0.20 9.63 9.20
C ARG A 27 -0.91 10.96 9.23
N TYR A 28 -1.02 11.62 8.08
CA TYR A 28 -1.72 12.89 7.96
C TYR A 28 -3.17 12.76 8.43
N ALA A 29 -3.88 11.72 7.99
CA ALA A 29 -5.26 11.50 8.43
C ALA A 29 -5.39 11.27 9.94
N LEU A 30 -4.48 10.48 10.55
CA LEU A 30 -4.48 10.26 12.00
C LEU A 30 -4.28 11.56 12.78
N ASP A 31 -3.33 12.40 12.34
CA ASP A 31 -3.06 13.71 12.94
C ASP A 31 -4.27 14.65 12.86
N GLN A 32 -4.88 14.75 11.67
CA GLN A 32 -6.07 15.60 11.47
C GLN A 32 -7.28 15.15 12.30
N LEU A 33 -7.37 13.86 12.64
CA LEU A 33 -8.42 13.31 13.48
C LEU A 33 -8.09 13.33 14.99
N GLY A 34 -6.91 13.83 15.38
CA GLY A 34 -6.45 13.82 16.77
C GLY A 34 -6.26 12.41 17.33
N LEU A 35 -5.99 11.43 16.46
CA LEU A 35 -5.77 10.04 16.84
C LEU A 35 -4.29 9.79 17.19
N PRO A 36 -3.98 8.78 18.04
CA PRO A 36 -2.60 8.43 18.36
C PRO A 36 -1.79 8.09 17.10
N ALA A 37 -0.54 8.54 17.08
CA ALA A 37 0.42 8.12 16.07
C ALA A 37 0.67 6.61 16.14
N ARG A 38 0.81 5.99 14.97
CA ARG A 38 1.12 4.56 14.80
C ARG A 38 2.52 4.40 14.23
N ASP A 39 3.15 3.28 14.55
CA ASP A 39 4.50 3.01 14.06
C ASP A 39 4.50 2.72 12.54
N HIS A 40 5.66 2.88 11.91
CA HIS A 40 5.76 2.73 10.45
C HIS A 40 5.44 1.31 9.97
N HIS A 41 5.76 0.28 10.76
CA HIS A 41 5.54 -1.11 10.38
C HIS A 41 4.04 -1.45 10.42
N GLU A 42 3.34 -0.95 11.44
CA GLU A 42 1.88 -1.01 11.52
C GLU A 42 1.24 -0.29 10.33
N LEU A 43 1.72 0.92 9.99
CA LEU A 43 1.18 1.66 8.86
C LEU A 43 1.46 1.00 7.50
N ALA A 44 2.63 0.40 7.33
CA ALA A 44 2.99 -0.33 6.12
C ALA A 44 2.11 -1.58 5.93
N SER A 45 1.61 -2.19 7.01
CA SER A 45 0.71 -3.35 6.93
C SER A 45 -0.69 -3.04 6.35
N PHE A 46 -1.05 -1.75 6.21
CA PHE A 46 -2.29 -1.34 5.53
C PHE A 46 -2.17 -1.35 4.00
N ILE A 47 -0.95 -1.47 3.46
CA ILE A 47 -0.73 -1.73 2.05
C ILE A 47 -1.04 -3.21 1.83
N GLY A 48 -1.91 -3.51 0.87
CA GLY A 48 -2.48 -4.85 0.67
C GLY A 48 -1.41 -5.94 0.61
N PRO A 49 -1.75 -7.19 0.99
CA PRO A 49 -0.84 -8.30 0.77
C PRO A 49 -0.60 -8.44 -0.74
N PRO A 50 0.60 -8.89 -1.16
CA PRO A 50 0.83 -9.22 -2.56
C PRO A 50 -0.27 -10.16 -3.07
N LEU A 51 -0.79 -9.90 -4.27
CA LEU A 51 -1.64 -10.89 -4.93
C LEU A 51 -0.80 -12.16 -5.15
N LEU A 52 -1.14 -13.24 -4.44
CA LEU A 52 -0.52 -14.56 -4.54
C LEU A 52 -1.07 -15.35 -5.75
#